data_AF-A0A7V1IJ30-F1
#
_entry.id   AF-A0A7V1IJ30-F1
#
_cell.length_a   1.000
_cell.length_b   1.000
_cell.length_c   1.000
_cell.angle_alpha   90.00
_cell.angle_beta   90.00
_cell.angle_gamma   90.00
#
_symmetry.space_group_name_H-M   'P 1'
#
loop_
_entity.id
_entity.type
_entity.pdbx_description
1 polymer ?
#
loop_
_entity_poly.entity_id
_entity_poly.type
_entity_poly.pdbx_seq_one_letter_code
_entity_poly.pdbx_strand_id
1 'polypeptide(L)'
;TLPSLAWIVSIPVGSLATAILVVNNLRDIETDRRAGKRTLAVRTGRRGARLEWVALVAGAYCVTFVAWLGWDASVWVLLPWATLPMAISIGRRVLAETSGPALNGALAATARLGVFFSALLALGLIA
;
A
#
# COMPACT_ATOMS: atom_id res chain seq x y z
N THR A 1 -14.32 21.02 13.21
CA THR A 1 -13.23 20.05 13.43
C THR A 1 -13.46 18.87 12.49
N LEU A 2 -12.41 18.24 11.95
CA LEU A 2 -12.57 17.03 11.13
C LEU A 2 -13.00 15.84 12.02
N PRO A 3 -13.94 14.98 11.58
CA PRO A 3 -14.30 13.77 12.33
C PRO A 3 -13.08 12.88 12.59
N SER A 4 -13.00 12.23 13.76
CA SER A 4 -11.90 11.30 14.09
C SER A 4 -11.79 10.16 13.07
N LEU A 5 -12.93 9.70 12.53
CA LEU A 5 -12.98 8.71 11.46
C LEU A 5 -12.20 9.15 10.21
N ALA A 6 -12.24 10.44 9.85
CA ALA A 6 -11.53 10.96 8.67
C ALA A 6 -10.01 10.76 8.79
N TRP A 7 -9.46 10.94 9.99
CA TRP A 7 -8.05 10.67 10.26
C TRP A 7 -7.74 9.19 10.08
N ILE A 8 -8.56 8.30 10.64
CA ILE A 8 -8.37 6.84 10.53
C ILE A 8 -8.41 6.38 9.07
N VAL A 9 -9.42 6.80 8.30
CA VAL A 9 -9.61 6.33 6.91
C VAL A 9 -8.64 6.97 5.91
N SER A 10 -7.92 8.01 6.29
CA SER A 10 -6.80 8.55 5.50
C SER A 10 -5.56 7.66 5.55
N ILE A 11 -5.36 6.89 6.62
CA ILE A 11 -4.18 6.03 6.83
C ILE A 11 -4.07 4.94 5.75
N PRO A 12 -5.13 4.18 5.38
CA PRO A 12 -5.07 3.19 4.31
C PRO A 12 -4.64 3.81 2.97
N VAL A 13 -5.22 4.96 2.62
CA VAL A 13 -4.95 5.64 1.34
C VAL A 13 -3.50 6.12 1.30
N GLY A 14 -3.04 6.76 2.37
CA GLY A 14 -1.64 7.17 2.52
C GLY A 14 -0.68 5.98 2.48
N SER A 15 -1.03 4.88 3.15
CA SER A 15 -0.20 3.67 3.19
C SER A 15 -0.04 3.06 1.80
N LEU A 16 -1.10 2.97 1.00
CA LEU A 16 -1.02 2.48 -0.37
C LEU A 16 -0.27 3.43 -1.30
N ALA A 17 -0.41 4.75 -1.11
CA ALA A 17 0.39 5.74 -1.83
C ALA A 17 1.89 5.59 -1.51
N THR A 18 2.25 5.41 -0.24
CA THR A 18 3.62 5.14 0.19
C THR A 18 4.11 3.79 -0.37
N ALA A 19 3.26 2.76 -0.42
CA ALA A 19 3.64 1.47 -0.99
C ALA A 19 4.06 1.58 -2.47
N ILE A 20 3.47 2.49 -3.25
CA ILE A 20 3.92 2.79 -4.61
C ILE A 20 5.36 3.30 -4.60
N LEU A 21 5.69 4.23 -3.71
CA LEU A 21 7.05 4.78 -3.56
C LEU A 21 8.05 3.71 -3.12
N VAL A 22 7.63 2.79 -2.25
CA VAL A 22 8.47 1.67 -1.81
C VAL A 22 8.83 0.75 -2.98
N VAL A 23 7.88 0.40 -3.86
CA VAL A 23 8.18 -0.38 -5.07
C VAL A 23 9.13 0.38 -5.99
N ASN A 24 8.93 1.69 -6.15
CA ASN A 24 9.81 2.54 -6.93
C ASN A 24 11.25 2.53 -6.39
N ASN A 25 11.43 2.67 -5.07
CA ASN A 25 12.74 2.61 -4.43
C ASN A 25 13.37 1.21 -4.45
N LEU A 26 12.56 0.14 -4.36
CA LEU A 26 13.04 -1.24 -4.47
C LEU A 26 13.58 -1.53 -5.88
N ARG A 27 12.92 -1.01 -6.93
CA ARG A 27 13.37 -1.12 -8.32
C ARG A 27 14.72 -0.44 -8.51
N ASP A 28 14.86 0.78 -7.99
CA ASP A 28 16.02 1.64 -8.24
C ASP A 28 17.12 1.52 -7.18
N ILE A 29 17.05 0.54 -6.28
CA ILE A 29 17.93 0.46 -5.11
C ILE A 29 19.43 0.51 -5.44
N GLU A 30 19.86 -0.08 -6.55
CA GLU A 30 21.27 -0.12 -6.95
C GLU A 30 21.72 1.19 -7.60
N THR A 31 20.89 1.78 -8.46
CA THR A 31 21.17 3.08 -9.08
C THR A 31 21.14 4.20 -8.04
N ASP A 32 20.17 4.18 -7.13
CA ASP A 32 20.08 5.11 -6.01
C ASP A 32 21.30 5.01 -5.08
N ARG A 33 21.78 3.78 -4.81
CA ARG A 33 23.00 3.57 -4.02
C ARG A 33 24.23 4.18 -4.69
N ARG A 34 24.44 3.92 -5.98
CA ARG A 34 25.59 4.47 -6.74
C ARG A 34 25.53 5.99 -6.84
N ALA A 35 24.34 6.56 -6.91
CA ALA A 35 24.11 8.00 -6.90
C ALA A 35 24.22 8.65 -5.51
N GLY A 36 24.55 7.88 -4.46
CA GLY A 36 24.70 8.40 -3.09
C GLY A 36 23.37 8.78 -2.41
N LYS A 37 22.22 8.36 -2.94
CA LYS A 37 20.92 8.63 -2.33
C LYS A 37 20.73 7.82 -1.05
N ARG A 38 19.98 8.37 -0.10
CA ARG A 38 19.69 7.77 1.21
C ARG A 38 18.22 7.38 1.36
N THR A 39 17.63 6.77 0.33
CA THR A 39 16.25 6.25 0.41
C THR A 39 16.14 5.15 1.46
N LEU A 40 14.95 4.91 1.99
CA LEU A 40 14.75 3.88 3.01
C LEU A 40 15.15 2.50 2.46
N ALA A 41 14.80 2.19 1.21
CA ALA A 41 15.22 0.96 0.53
C ALA A 41 16.76 0.81 0.46
N VAL A 42 17.51 1.88 0.20
CA VAL A 42 18.99 1.83 0.21
C VAL A 42 19.51 1.53 1.62
N ARG A 43 18.90 2.12 2.67
CA ARG A 43 19.32 1.93 4.07
C ARG A 43 18.96 0.56 4.64
N THR A 44 17.77 0.04 4.32
CA THR A 44 17.27 -1.24 4.86
C THR A 44 17.51 -2.43 3.95
N GLY A 45 17.98 -2.18 2.73
CA GLY A 45 18.14 -3.20 1.69
C GLY A 45 16.81 -3.69 1.11
N ARG A 46 16.91 -4.63 0.14
CA ARG A 46 15.75 -5.21 -0.55
C ARG A 46 14.76 -5.89 0.41
N ARG A 47 15.27 -6.62 1.41
CA ARG A 47 14.44 -7.31 2.40
C ARG A 47 13.63 -6.31 3.24
N GLY A 48 14.24 -5.22 3.69
CA GLY A 48 13.55 -4.18 4.44
C GLY A 48 12.47 -3.49 3.61
N ALA A 49 12.77 -3.09 2.37
CA ALA A 49 11.78 -2.48 1.48
C ALA A 49 10.60 -3.42 1.18
N ARG A 50 10.85 -4.73 1.04
CA ARG A 50 9.80 -5.74 0.87
C ARG A 50 8.91 -5.86 2.10
N LEU A 51 9.49 -5.88 3.30
CA LEU A 51 8.74 -5.91 4.56
C LEU A 51 7.92 -4.63 4.76
N GLU A 52 8.50 -3.47 4.42
CA GLU A 52 7.81 -2.18 4.44
C GLU A 52 6.58 -2.20 3.53
N TRP A 53 6.72 -2.67 2.28
CA TRP A 53 5.60 -2.79 1.36
C TRP A 53 4.49 -3.69 1.92
N VAL A 54 4.84 -4.85 2.47
CA VAL A 54 3.87 -5.78 3.09
C VAL A 54 3.18 -5.12 4.28
N ALA A 55 3.93 -4.45 5.15
CA ALA A 55 3.39 -3.77 6.33
C ALA A 55 2.41 -2.65 5.95
N LEU A 56 2.73 -1.84 4.94
CA LEU A 56 1.85 -0.78 4.46
C LEU A 56 0.56 -1.32 3.86
N VAL A 57 0.65 -2.35 3.01
CA VAL A 57 -0.53 -2.94 2.36
C VAL A 57 -1.40 -3.68 3.38
N ALA A 58 -0.81 -4.53 4.22
CA ALA A 58 -1.56 -5.22 5.28
C ALA A 58 -2.18 -4.22 6.27
N GLY A 59 -1.42 -3.20 6.66
CA GLY A 59 -1.87 -2.11 7.51
C GLY A 59 -3.09 -1.39 6.93
N ALA A 60 -3.13 -1.14 5.62
CA ALA A 60 -4.29 -0.52 4.97
C ALA A 60 -5.58 -1.34 5.16
N TYR A 61 -5.53 -2.67 5.02
CA TYR A 61 -6.69 -3.54 5.28
C TYR A 61 -7.02 -3.65 6.78
N CYS A 62 -6.01 -3.75 7.64
CA CYS A 62 -6.22 -3.80 9.09
C CYS A 62 -6.91 -2.52 9.60
N VAL A 63 -6.55 -1.35 9.07
CA VAL A 63 -7.15 -0.09 9.50
C VAL A 63 -8.63 0.00 9.11
N THR A 64 -9.04 -0.48 7.93
CA THR A 64 -10.48 -0.50 7.59
C THR A 64 -11.27 -1.45 8.48
N PHE A 65 -10.67 -2.57 8.89
CA PHE A 65 -11.26 -3.48 9.86
C PHE A 65 -11.38 -2.88 11.26
N VAL A 66 -10.34 -2.17 11.74
CA VAL A 66 -10.39 -1.45 13.03
C VAL A 66 -11.41 -0.31 13.00
N ALA A 67 -11.53 0.41 11.87
CA ALA A 67 -12.52 1.47 11.71
C ALA A 67 -13.95 0.93 11.86
N TRP A 68 -14.24 -0.23 11.25
CA TRP A 68 -15.54 -0.91 11.40
C TRP A 68 -15.81 -1.32 12.85
N LEU A 69 -14.82 -1.86 13.57
CA LEU A 69 -15.02 -2.33 14.95
C LEU A 69 -15.10 -1.21 16.00
N GLY A 70 -14.35 -0.11 15.81
CA GLY A 70 -14.08 0.86 16.88
C GLY A 70 -14.53 2.29 16.63
N TRP A 71 -15.07 2.59 15.44
CA TRP A 71 -15.38 3.97 15.03
C TRP A 71 -16.80 4.16 14.50
N ASP A 72 -17.73 3.26 14.84
CA ASP A 72 -19.14 3.29 14.40
C ASP A 72 -19.29 3.39 12.87
N ALA A 73 -18.25 2.93 12.15
CA ALA A 73 -18.25 2.94 10.70
C ALA A 73 -19.13 1.82 10.17
N SER A 74 -19.92 2.13 9.14
CA SER A 74 -20.76 1.17 8.42
C SER A 74 -19.95 -0.05 7.98
N VAL A 75 -20.54 -1.25 7.96
CA VAL A 75 -19.87 -2.47 7.47
C VAL A 75 -19.34 -2.31 6.04
N TRP A 76 -19.92 -1.40 5.27
CA TRP A 76 -19.49 -1.06 3.92
C TRP A 76 -18.07 -0.49 3.84
N VAL A 77 -17.46 0.01 4.93
CA VAL A 77 -16.03 0.39 4.93
C VAL A 77 -15.09 -0.79 4.71
N LEU A 78 -15.61 -2.02 4.77
CA LEU A 78 -14.88 -3.25 4.41
C LEU A 78 -14.91 -3.57 2.91
N LEU A 79 -15.66 -2.83 2.07
CA LEU A 79 -15.67 -3.02 0.62
C LEU A 79 -14.27 -3.11 -0.03
N PRO A 80 -13.25 -2.33 0.38
CA PRO A 80 -11.90 -2.46 -0.16
C PRO A 80 -11.30 -3.86 -0.05
N TRP A 81 -11.76 -4.71 0.86
CA TRP A 81 -11.31 -6.11 0.98
C TRP A 81 -11.58 -6.94 -0.28
N ALA A 82 -12.51 -6.52 -1.15
CA ALA A 82 -12.69 -7.12 -2.48
C ALA A 82 -11.42 -7.04 -3.35
N THR A 83 -10.50 -6.11 -3.06
CA THR A 83 -9.21 -5.97 -3.77
C THR A 83 -8.12 -6.90 -3.22
N LEU A 84 -8.36 -7.65 -2.15
CA LEU A 84 -7.36 -8.50 -1.51
C LEU A 84 -6.68 -9.51 -2.45
N PRO A 85 -7.39 -10.20 -3.37
CA PRO A 85 -6.73 -11.09 -4.34
C PRO A 85 -5.70 -10.36 -5.23
N MET A 86 -5.99 -9.11 -5.59
CA MET A 86 -5.07 -8.25 -6.35
C MET A 86 -3.84 -7.91 -5.51
N ALA A 87 -4.02 -7.52 -4.24
CA ALA A 87 -2.92 -7.23 -3.32
C ALA A 87 -2.00 -8.44 -3.12
N ILE A 88 -2.57 -9.65 -2.94
CA ILE A 88 -1.79 -10.90 -2.81
C ILE A 88 -0.98 -11.17 -4.08
N SER A 89 -1.59 -11.03 -5.26
CA SER A 89 -0.90 -11.23 -6.55
C SER A 89 0.28 -10.27 -6.73
N ILE A 90 0.10 -8.99 -6.37
CA ILE A 90 1.17 -7.98 -6.41
C ILE A 90 2.26 -8.31 -5.39
N GLY A 91 1.89 -8.67 -4.17
CA GLY A 91 2.82 -9.02 -3.10
C GLY A 91 3.73 -10.18 -3.49
N ARG A 92 3.18 -11.23 -4.12
CA ARG A 92 3.99 -12.34 -4.66
C ARG A 92 5.07 -11.85 -5.63
N ARG A 93 4.73 -10.91 -6.52
CA ARG A 93 5.70 -10.32 -7.46
C ARG A 93 6.74 -9.47 -6.74
N VAL A 94 6.34 -8.57 -5.84
CA VAL A 94 7.26 -7.71 -5.06
C VAL A 94 8.24 -8.54 -4.23
N LEU A 95 7.78 -9.66 -3.67
CA LEU A 95 8.58 -10.53 -2.82
C LEU A 95 9.52 -11.46 -3.61
N ALA A 96 9.13 -11.90 -4.81
CA ALA A 96 9.93 -12.81 -5.61
C ALA A 96 10.90 -12.09 -6.55
N GLU A 97 10.43 -11.03 -7.23
CA GLU A 97 11.13 -10.45 -8.37
C GLU A 97 12.20 -9.44 -7.98
N THR A 98 13.22 -9.32 -8.84
CA THR A 98 14.29 -8.32 -8.73
C THR A 98 14.53 -7.56 -10.03
N SER A 99 13.92 -7.99 -11.14
CA SER A 99 14.10 -7.35 -12.44
C SER A 99 13.36 -6.02 -12.53
N GLY A 100 13.98 -5.03 -13.17
CA GLY A 100 13.39 -3.69 -13.37
C GLY A 100 12.01 -3.74 -14.05
N PRO A 101 11.84 -4.48 -15.18
CA PRO A 101 10.54 -4.61 -15.84
C PRO A 101 9.44 -5.24 -14.97
N ALA A 102 9.75 -6.30 -14.22
CA ALA A 102 8.77 -6.92 -13.33
C ALA A 102 8.35 -5.97 -12.20
N LEU A 103 9.30 -5.24 -11.62
CA LEU A 103 9.03 -4.23 -10.58
C LEU A 103 8.29 -3.00 -11.13
N ASN A 104 8.50 -2.61 -12.40
CA ASN A 104 7.66 -1.62 -13.07
C ASN A 104 6.21 -2.09 -13.20
N GLY A 105 6.02 -3.36 -13.56
CA GLY A 105 4.69 -3.98 -13.56
C GLY A 105 4.04 -3.97 -12.17
N ALA A 106 4.82 -4.28 -11.13
CA ALA A 106 4.35 -4.24 -9.74
C ALA A 106 4.04 -2.80 -9.27
N LEU A 107 4.80 -1.80 -9.71
CA LEU A 107 4.56 -0.38 -9.43
C LEU A 107 3.20 0.05 -9.98
N ALA A 108 2.97 -0.20 -11.27
CA ALA A 108 1.70 0.14 -11.92
C ALA A 108 0.53 -0.63 -11.33
N ALA A 109 0.72 -1.90 -10.96
CA ALA A 109 -0.31 -2.69 -10.29
C ALA A 109 -0.60 -2.17 -8.88
N THR A 110 0.40 -1.73 -8.11
CA THR A 110 0.21 -1.12 -6.78
C THR A 110 -0.57 0.20 -6.88
N ALA A 111 -0.29 1.02 -7.91
CA ALA A 111 -1.07 2.23 -8.17
C ALA A 111 -2.54 1.92 -8.48
N ARG A 112 -2.81 0.93 -9.35
CA ARG A 112 -4.17 0.48 -9.63
C ARG A 112 -4.87 -0.07 -8.38
N LEU A 113 -4.16 -0.82 -7.53
CA LEU A 113 -4.69 -1.27 -6.24
C LEU A 113 -5.13 -0.08 -5.39
N GLY A 114 -4.29 0.95 -5.27
CA GLY A 114 -4.61 2.18 -4.54
C GLY A 114 -5.88 2.87 -5.05
N VAL A 115 -6.05 2.96 -6.37
CA VAL A 115 -7.26 3.54 -6.98
C VAL A 115 -8.51 2.73 -6.65
N PHE A 116 -8.51 1.41 -6.92
CA PHE A 116 -9.68 0.56 -6.63
C PHE A 116 -9.99 0.51 -5.14
N PHE A 117 -8.98 0.39 -4.29
CA PHE A 117 -9.14 0.40 -2.84
C PHE A 117 -9.79 1.71 -2.38
N SER A 118 -9.27 2.85 -2.83
CA SER A 118 -9.76 4.16 -2.41
C SER A 118 -11.18 4.44 -2.92
N ALA A 119 -11.49 4.03 -4.15
CA ALA A 119 -12.84 4.16 -4.70
C ALA A 119 -13.86 3.32 -3.90
N LEU A 120 -13.53 2.07 -3.59
CA LEU A 120 -14.39 1.20 -2.76
C LEU A 120 -14.52 1.72 -1.33
N LEU A 121 -13.46 2.28 -0.76
CA LEU A 121 -13.51 2.88 0.58
C LEU A 121 -14.41 4.11 0.58
N ALA A 122 -14.29 4.97 -0.43
CA ALA A 122 -15.14 6.15 -0.57
C ALA A 122 -16.62 5.76 -0.71
N LEU A 123 -16.93 4.75 -1.53
CA LEU A 123 -18.29 4.20 -1.64
C LEU A 123 -18.78 3.63 -0.30
N GLY A 124 -17.92 2.92 0.43
CA GLY A 124 -18.26 2.36 1.73
C GLY A 124 -18.51 3.40 2.83
N LEU A 125 -17.92 4.58 2.72
CA LEU A 125 -18.11 5.68 3.67
C LEU A 125 -19.40 6.47 3.46
N ILE A 126 -19.98 6.41 2.25
CA ILE A 126 -21.22 7.13 1.91
C ILE A 126 -22.47 6.22 1.90
N ALA A 127 -22.30 4.93 2.18
CA ALA A 127 -23.33 3.89 2.11
C ALA A 127 -23.93 3.52 3.47
#